data_AF-A0A8H6AVS0-F1
#
_entry.id   AF-A0A8H6AVS0-F1
#
_cell.length_a   1.000
_cell.length_b   1.000
_cell.length_c   1.000
_cell.angle_alpha   90.00
_cell.angle_beta   90.00
_cell.angle_gamma   90.00
#
_symmetry.space_group_name_H-M   'P 1'
#
loop_
_entity.id
_entity.type
_entity.pdbx_description
1 polymer ?
#
loop_
_entity_poly.entity_id
_entity_poly.type
_entity_poly.pdbx_seq_one_letter_code
_entity_poly.pdbx_strand_id
1 'polypeptide(L)'
;MNTSRNSPESPMQRNTAELESYGCNASCQAILSVSNPADLETVGTEFDFDFYSTPNNFSYSAPGDLLKLQPVDSSDLNIPAGIATFRFQYTSIDLDGTNVPSSGFIAFPFASPANGSQFRLITYARGTIGVHRGCAPSSSPSLFNYNSWAQLMYSGYAVVATDYAGLGNNYTLHKYSAFTAHANDIYYSVQAARKAFPGMFTKEWASIGHSRGGGAVWKLSEHPLVQKHSSGYLGAVAASPASKLYDMSVETFERMTPRPDFHQFAATAELG
;
A
#
# COMPACT_ATOMS: atom_id res chain seq x y z
N MET A 1 17.95 -26.37 9.54
CA MET A 1 18.29 -25.97 10.92
C MET A 1 17.61 -24.64 11.18
N ASN A 2 16.60 -24.68 12.04
CA ASN A 2 15.59 -23.64 12.23
C ASN A 2 15.95 -22.92 13.53
N THR A 3 16.58 -21.75 13.45
CA THR A 3 16.95 -20.95 14.62
C THR A 3 16.75 -19.48 14.33
N SER A 4 15.57 -18.96 14.69
CA SER A 4 15.27 -17.62 15.23
C SER A 4 13.87 -17.10 14.83
N ARG A 5 12.81 -17.85 15.13
CA ARG A 5 11.43 -17.30 15.22
C ARG A 5 11.19 -16.67 16.60
N ASN A 6 12.01 -15.68 16.96
CA ASN A 6 11.81 -14.86 18.14
C ASN A 6 12.23 -13.43 17.78
N SER A 7 11.30 -12.67 17.20
CA SER A 7 11.36 -11.21 17.21
C SER A 7 10.26 -10.69 18.15
N PRO A 8 10.53 -9.60 18.89
CA PRO A 8 9.74 -9.20 20.04
C PRO A 8 8.35 -8.77 19.59
N GLU A 9 7.35 -9.34 20.26
CA GLU A 9 5.97 -8.90 20.40
C GLU A 9 5.44 -8.02 19.26
N SER A 10 4.58 -8.64 18.44
CA SER A 10 3.57 -7.91 17.68
C SER A 10 2.98 -6.79 18.55
N PRO A 11 2.86 -5.53 18.05
CA PRO A 11 2.28 -4.43 18.81
C PRO A 11 0.90 -4.72 19.42
N MET A 12 0.25 -5.76 18.89
CA MET A 12 -1.09 -6.28 19.14
C MET A 12 -1.15 -7.30 20.29
N GLN A 13 -0.02 -7.68 20.89
CA GLN A 13 0.07 -8.72 21.94
C GLN A 13 0.86 -8.23 23.16
N ARG A 14 0.56 -7.02 23.64
CA ARG A 14 1.20 -6.44 24.84
C ARG A 14 0.43 -6.79 26.11
N ASN A 15 1.15 -6.91 27.23
CA ASN A 15 0.52 -7.14 28.53
C ASN A 15 -0.12 -5.86 29.09
N THR A 16 -1.04 -6.01 30.05
CA THR A 16 -1.80 -4.90 30.66
C THR A 16 -0.92 -3.79 31.23
N ALA A 17 0.15 -4.13 31.94
CA ALA A 17 1.05 -3.15 32.55
C ALA A 17 1.80 -2.31 31.50
N GLU A 18 2.15 -2.94 30.37
CA GLU A 18 2.77 -2.23 29.25
C GLU A 18 1.76 -1.30 28.56
N LEU A 19 0.52 -1.76 28.33
CA LEU A 19 -0.55 -0.94 27.75
C LEU A 19 -0.88 0.28 28.61
N GLU A 20 -0.90 0.11 29.93
CA GLU A 20 -1.10 1.21 30.88
C GLU A 20 0.03 2.24 30.82
N SER A 21 1.28 1.80 30.60
CA SER A 21 2.42 2.72 30.41
C SER A 21 2.29 3.63 29.19
N TYR A 22 1.52 3.21 28.18
CA TYR A 22 1.18 4.02 27.00
C TYR A 22 -0.13 4.82 27.15
N GLY A 23 -0.74 4.83 28.34
CA GLY A 23 -1.99 5.52 28.62
C GLY A 23 -3.25 4.76 28.19
N CYS A 24 -3.14 3.49 27.83
CA CYS A 24 -4.30 2.65 27.48
C CYS A 24 -5.01 2.17 28.76
N ASN A 25 -5.97 2.96 29.22
CA ASN A 25 -6.81 2.64 30.38
C ASN A 25 -7.74 1.44 30.12
N ALA A 26 -8.53 1.04 31.13
CA ALA A 26 -9.43 -0.12 31.03
C ALA A 26 -10.40 -0.06 29.83
N SER A 27 -10.92 1.13 29.49
CA SER A 27 -11.77 1.31 28.31
C SER A 27 -11.02 1.09 27.01
N CYS A 28 -9.80 1.61 26.88
CA CYS A 28 -8.92 1.35 25.74
C CYS A 28 -8.59 -0.13 25.62
N GLN A 29 -8.26 -0.81 26.73
CA GLN A 29 -7.93 -2.24 26.74
C GLN A 29 -9.14 -3.10 26.34
N ALA A 30 -10.35 -2.73 26.75
CA ALA A 30 -11.58 -3.40 26.34
C ALA A 30 -11.88 -3.22 24.85
N ILE A 31 -11.61 -2.04 24.28
CA ILE A 31 -11.73 -1.82 22.83
C ILE A 31 -10.69 -2.65 22.09
N LEU A 32 -9.44 -2.62 22.56
CA LEU A 32 -8.34 -3.36 21.95
C LEU A 32 -8.64 -4.85 21.93
N SER A 33 -9.13 -5.45 23.01
CA SER A 33 -9.43 -6.89 23.05
C SER A 33 -10.48 -7.31 22.01
N VAL A 34 -11.37 -6.40 21.60
CA VAL A 34 -12.40 -6.64 20.58
C VAL A 34 -11.90 -6.32 19.17
N SER A 35 -11.09 -5.27 18.98
CA SER A 35 -10.58 -4.86 17.65
C SER A 35 -9.39 -5.69 17.18
N ASN A 36 -8.55 -6.16 18.11
CA ASN A 36 -7.31 -6.85 17.83
C ASN A 36 -7.47 -8.09 16.93
N PRO A 37 -8.48 -8.97 17.14
CA PRO A 37 -8.72 -10.09 16.24
C PRO A 37 -9.01 -9.66 14.79
N ALA A 38 -9.83 -8.63 14.60
CA ALA A 38 -10.20 -8.12 13.27
C ALA A 38 -9.01 -7.45 12.55
N ASP A 39 -8.20 -6.71 13.30
CA ASP A 39 -6.98 -6.12 12.77
C ASP A 39 -5.98 -7.22 12.38
N LEU A 40 -5.77 -8.24 13.22
CA LEU A 40 -4.89 -9.38 12.92
C LEU A 40 -5.36 -10.21 11.72
N GLU A 41 -6.67 -10.36 11.53
CA GLU A 41 -7.24 -10.96 10.32
C GLU A 41 -6.88 -10.15 9.07
N THR A 42 -6.84 -8.82 9.20
CA THR A 42 -6.55 -7.91 8.08
C THR A 42 -5.06 -7.80 7.77
N VAL A 43 -4.22 -7.55 8.77
CA VAL A 43 -2.79 -7.25 8.56
C VAL A 43 -1.88 -8.47 8.75
N GLY A 44 -2.40 -9.55 9.34
CA GLY A 44 -1.64 -10.76 9.66
C GLY A 44 -0.79 -10.63 10.92
N THR A 45 -0.20 -11.76 11.34
CA THR A 45 0.68 -11.85 12.52
C THR A 45 2.17 -11.90 12.16
N GLU A 46 2.50 -12.28 10.93
CA GLU A 46 3.87 -12.61 10.50
C GLU A 46 4.55 -11.44 9.76
N PHE A 47 4.82 -10.35 10.49
CA PHE A 47 5.54 -9.22 9.92
C PHE A 47 7.05 -9.51 9.83
N ASP A 48 7.61 -9.48 8.61
CA ASP A 48 9.03 -9.75 8.38
C ASP A 48 9.91 -8.51 8.60
N PHE A 49 10.38 -8.31 9.83
CA PHE A 49 11.21 -7.15 10.19
C PHE A 49 12.52 -7.06 9.39
N ASP A 50 13.11 -8.19 9.01
CA ASP A 50 14.36 -8.21 8.25
C ASP A 50 14.13 -7.77 6.82
N PHE A 51 13.05 -8.23 6.19
CA PHE A 51 12.66 -7.77 4.87
C PHE A 51 12.34 -6.28 4.90
N TYR A 52 11.56 -5.78 5.85
CA TYR A 52 11.13 -4.37 5.91
C TYR A 52 12.16 -3.38 6.49
N SER A 53 13.29 -3.86 7.01
CA SER A 53 14.41 -3.00 7.40
C SER A 53 14.95 -2.20 6.20
N THR A 54 15.43 -0.96 6.44
CA THR A 54 16.09 -0.16 5.39
C THR A 54 17.44 -0.80 5.03
N PRO A 55 17.67 -1.17 3.76
CA PRO A 55 18.93 -1.77 3.37
C PRO A 55 20.04 -0.73 3.18
N ASN A 56 21.29 -1.14 3.35
CA ASN A 56 22.47 -0.25 3.25
C ASN A 56 22.60 0.42 1.86
N ASN A 57 22.15 -0.24 0.80
CA ASN A 57 22.18 0.28 -0.56
C ASN A 57 21.23 1.45 -0.80
N PHE A 58 20.31 1.73 0.11
CA PHE A 58 19.43 2.88 0.04
C PHE A 58 20.22 4.20 0.03
N SER A 59 21.31 4.30 0.80
CA SER A 59 22.09 5.53 1.00
C SER A 59 22.67 6.15 -0.29
N TYR A 60 22.85 5.35 -1.34
CA TYR A 60 23.36 5.78 -2.65
C TYR A 60 22.42 5.43 -3.80
N SER A 61 21.17 5.05 -3.49
CA SER A 61 20.16 4.72 -4.48
C SER A 61 19.51 5.98 -5.07
N ALA A 62 19.06 5.89 -6.32
CA ALA A 62 18.25 6.91 -6.98
C ALA A 62 16.75 6.54 -6.95
N PRO A 63 15.85 7.52 -7.09
CA PRO A 63 14.42 7.25 -7.21
C PRO A 63 14.08 6.24 -8.31
N GLY A 64 13.29 5.24 -7.96
CA GLY A 64 12.92 4.10 -8.80
C GLY A 64 13.96 2.99 -8.84
N ASP A 65 15.03 3.02 -8.05
CA ASP A 65 15.92 1.88 -7.85
C ASP A 65 15.26 0.79 -7.02
N LEU A 66 15.57 -0.46 -7.37
CA LEU A 66 15.18 -1.63 -6.61
C LEU A 66 16.15 -1.83 -5.45
N LEU A 67 15.63 -1.92 -4.24
CA LEU A 67 16.41 -2.11 -3.01
C LEU A 67 16.42 -3.57 -2.55
N LYS A 68 15.24 -4.21 -2.53
CA LYS A 68 15.04 -5.62 -2.19
C LYS A 68 13.96 -6.22 -3.08
N LEU A 69 14.06 -7.52 -3.36
CA LEU A 69 13.04 -8.29 -4.05
C LEU A 69 12.98 -9.68 -3.42
N GLN A 70 11.79 -10.16 -3.10
CA GLN A 70 11.60 -11.48 -2.52
C GLN A 70 10.31 -12.12 -3.05
N PRO A 71 10.37 -13.37 -3.54
CA PRO A 71 9.15 -14.14 -3.84
C PRO A 71 8.37 -14.42 -2.57
N VAL A 72 7.04 -14.36 -2.65
CA VAL A 72 6.15 -14.73 -1.55
C VAL A 72 5.63 -16.14 -1.80
N ASP A 73 5.71 -17.00 -0.79
CA ASP A 73 5.15 -18.34 -0.88
C ASP A 73 3.63 -18.24 -0.94
N SER A 74 3.01 -18.92 -1.90
CA SER A 74 1.54 -18.94 -2.03
C SER A 74 0.84 -19.53 -0.80
N SER A 75 1.53 -20.37 -0.02
CA SER A 75 0.98 -20.92 1.23
C SER A 75 0.89 -19.89 2.37
N ASP A 76 1.63 -18.78 2.27
CA ASP A 76 1.55 -17.65 3.21
C ASP A 76 0.47 -16.63 2.82
N LEU A 77 -0.19 -16.81 1.67
CA LEU A 77 -1.18 -15.88 1.12
C LEU A 77 -2.59 -16.46 1.10
N ASN A 78 -3.56 -15.60 1.40
CA ASN A 78 -4.99 -15.88 1.29
C ASN A 78 -5.53 -15.43 -0.09
N ILE A 79 -4.84 -15.80 -1.16
CA ILE A 79 -5.21 -15.51 -2.55
C ILE A 79 -5.22 -16.79 -3.40
N PRO A 80 -5.94 -16.83 -4.53
CA PRO A 80 -5.93 -18.01 -5.40
C PRO A 80 -4.53 -18.42 -5.84
N ALA A 81 -4.29 -19.73 -5.85
CA ALA A 81 -3.04 -20.31 -6.36
C ALA A 81 -2.82 -19.95 -7.84
N GLY A 82 -1.54 -19.93 -8.25
CA GLY A 82 -1.14 -19.60 -9.62
C GLY A 82 -0.88 -18.11 -9.87
N ILE A 83 -1.08 -17.24 -8.87
CA ILE A 83 -0.62 -15.84 -8.90
C ILE A 83 0.81 -15.79 -8.37
N ALA A 84 1.77 -15.53 -9.26
CA ALA A 84 3.15 -15.33 -8.83
C ALA A 84 3.28 -13.96 -8.16
N THR A 85 3.63 -13.96 -6.88
CA THR A 85 3.68 -12.74 -6.06
C THR A 85 5.09 -12.51 -5.54
N PHE A 86 5.52 -11.25 -5.58
CA PHE A 86 6.78 -10.79 -5.03
C PHE A 86 6.52 -9.58 -4.15
N ARG A 87 7.22 -9.48 -3.03
CA ARG A 87 7.35 -8.22 -2.29
C ARG A 87 8.68 -7.57 -2.64
N PHE A 88 8.70 -6.25 -2.63
CA PHE A 88 9.89 -5.50 -3.00
C PHE A 88 10.01 -4.22 -2.18
N GLN A 89 11.24 -3.74 -2.05
CA GLN A 89 11.53 -2.39 -1.58
C GLN A 89 12.16 -1.60 -2.72
N TYR A 90 11.88 -0.31 -2.74
CA TYR A 90 12.39 0.61 -3.75
C TYR A 90 12.56 2.01 -3.18
N THR A 91 13.35 2.82 -3.88
CA THR A 91 13.57 4.22 -3.52
C THR A 91 12.52 5.11 -4.16
N SER A 92 11.89 5.96 -3.37
CA SER A 92 10.92 6.98 -3.78
C SER A 92 11.40 8.37 -3.35
N ILE A 93 10.55 9.38 -3.51
CA ILE A 93 10.80 10.77 -3.11
C ILE A 93 9.71 11.23 -2.14
N ASP A 94 10.13 11.73 -0.98
CA ASP A 94 9.25 12.30 0.03
C ASP A 94 8.83 13.74 -0.29
N LEU A 95 7.91 14.32 0.47
CA LEU A 95 7.38 15.67 0.28
C LEU A 95 8.45 16.77 0.29
N ASP A 96 9.53 16.59 1.04
CA ASP A 96 10.64 17.54 1.12
C ASP A 96 11.67 17.36 0.00
N GLY A 97 11.42 16.43 -0.93
CA GLY A 97 12.30 16.13 -2.05
C GLY A 97 13.44 15.16 -1.71
N THR A 98 13.50 14.67 -0.48
CA THR A 98 14.52 13.69 -0.08
C THR A 98 14.17 12.27 -0.55
N ASN A 99 15.17 11.43 -0.75
CA ASN A 99 14.95 10.02 -1.03
C ASN A 99 14.35 9.34 0.20
N VAL A 100 13.40 8.43 -0.03
CA VAL A 100 12.74 7.65 1.04
C VAL A 100 12.52 6.21 0.56
N PRO A 101 12.76 5.17 1.40
CA PRO A 101 12.44 3.81 1.00
C PRO A 101 10.94 3.56 1.17
N SER A 102 10.36 2.89 0.19
CA SER A 102 8.99 2.36 0.26
C SER A 102 8.99 0.89 -0.13
N SER A 103 7.97 0.16 0.30
CA SER A 103 7.72 -1.22 -0.07
C SER A 103 6.45 -1.37 -0.89
N GLY A 104 6.23 -2.58 -1.41
CA GLY A 104 5.03 -2.94 -2.14
C GLY A 104 5.06 -4.39 -2.58
N PHE A 105 4.06 -4.78 -3.37
CA PHE A 105 4.01 -6.09 -4.01
C PHE A 105 3.84 -6.00 -5.53
N ILE A 106 4.31 -7.04 -6.21
CA ILE A 106 4.19 -7.28 -7.65
C ILE A 106 3.47 -8.62 -7.80
N ALA A 107 2.38 -8.64 -8.56
CA ALA A 107 1.61 -9.85 -8.82
C ALA A 107 1.50 -10.06 -10.34
N PHE A 108 1.84 -11.27 -10.79
CA PHE A 108 1.64 -11.71 -12.16
C PHE A 108 0.45 -12.67 -12.23
N PRO A 109 -0.46 -12.50 -13.21
CA PRO A 109 -1.60 -13.38 -13.36
C PRO A 109 -1.14 -14.75 -13.85
N PHE A 110 -1.96 -15.78 -13.59
CA PHE A 110 -1.71 -17.14 -14.09
C PHE A 110 -1.72 -17.22 -15.62
N ALA A 111 -2.59 -16.43 -16.26
CA ALA A 111 -2.71 -16.41 -17.71
C ALA A 111 -1.41 -15.91 -18.36
N SER A 112 -0.95 -16.57 -19.42
CA SER A 112 0.17 -16.08 -20.22
C SER A 112 -0.11 -14.67 -20.77
N PRO A 113 0.93 -13.84 -20.95
CA PRO A 113 0.73 -12.49 -21.47
C PRO A 113 0.08 -12.52 -22.85
N ALA A 114 -0.95 -11.68 -23.04
CA ALA A 114 -1.67 -11.60 -24.32
C ALA A 114 -0.81 -11.02 -25.46
N ASN A 115 0.19 -10.18 -25.12
CA ASN A 115 1.06 -9.49 -26.07
C ASN A 115 2.47 -10.11 -26.07
N GLY A 116 2.58 -11.32 -26.62
CA GLY A 116 3.86 -12.02 -26.70
C GLY A 116 4.38 -12.39 -25.30
N SER A 117 5.55 -11.88 -24.94
CA SER A 117 6.20 -12.16 -23.65
C SER A 117 5.92 -11.12 -22.55
N GLN A 118 5.13 -10.06 -22.84
CA GLN A 118 4.96 -8.93 -21.91
C GLN A 118 3.55 -8.82 -21.34
N PHE A 119 3.47 -8.62 -20.02
CA PHE A 119 2.22 -8.34 -19.32
C PHE A 119 1.85 -6.86 -19.43
N ARG A 120 0.56 -6.60 -19.68
CA ARG A 120 0.01 -5.26 -19.51
C ARG A 120 0.06 -4.88 -18.05
N LEU A 121 0.51 -3.65 -17.75
CA LEU A 121 0.76 -3.22 -16.38
C LEU A 121 -0.33 -2.27 -15.87
N ILE A 122 -0.89 -2.59 -14.70
CA ILE A 122 -1.69 -1.66 -13.91
C ILE A 122 -1.02 -1.48 -12.56
N THR A 123 -0.86 -0.24 -12.12
CA THR A 123 -0.52 0.01 -10.72
C THR A 123 -1.79 0.19 -9.88
N TYR A 124 -1.87 -0.57 -8.79
CA TYR A 124 -3.00 -0.56 -7.87
C TYR A 124 -2.66 0.28 -6.63
N ALA A 125 -3.34 1.41 -6.49
CA ALA A 125 -3.24 2.30 -5.36
C ALA A 125 -4.37 2.02 -4.39
N ARG A 126 -4.05 1.33 -3.30
CA ARG A 126 -5.02 0.87 -2.31
C ARG A 126 -5.64 2.01 -1.48
N GLY A 127 -6.79 1.73 -0.87
CA GLY A 127 -7.47 2.58 0.10
C GLY A 127 -6.83 2.60 1.48
N THR A 128 -7.50 3.19 2.47
CA THR A 128 -6.97 3.25 3.85
C THR A 128 -6.96 1.88 4.51
N ILE A 129 -5.81 1.50 5.07
CA ILE A 129 -5.64 0.32 5.94
C ILE A 129 -5.12 0.72 7.34
N GLY A 130 -4.33 1.80 7.40
CA GLY A 130 -3.80 2.34 8.65
C GLY A 130 -2.67 3.33 8.37
N VAL A 131 -1.94 3.66 9.45
CA VAL A 131 -0.84 4.64 9.48
C VAL A 131 0.45 4.10 10.10
N HIS A 132 0.43 2.89 10.66
CA HIS A 132 1.60 2.27 11.28
C HIS A 132 2.31 1.36 10.29
N ARG A 133 3.62 1.11 10.50
CA ARG A 133 4.41 0.27 9.59
C ARG A 133 3.83 -1.13 9.37
N GLY A 134 3.19 -1.71 10.38
CA GLY A 134 2.56 -3.03 10.28
C GLY A 134 1.33 -3.07 9.36
N CYS A 135 0.82 -1.91 8.95
CA CYS A 135 -0.31 -1.80 8.04
C CYS A 135 0.10 -1.90 6.56
N ALA A 136 1.32 -2.35 6.24
CA ALA A 136 1.74 -2.53 4.85
C ALA A 136 0.89 -3.62 4.16
N PRO A 137 0.19 -3.29 3.06
CA PRO A 137 -0.44 -4.30 2.22
C PRO A 137 0.47 -5.48 1.88
N SER A 138 1.73 -5.23 1.50
CA SER A 138 2.66 -6.29 1.08
C SER A 138 3.11 -7.24 2.20
N SER A 139 2.84 -6.92 3.48
CA SER A 139 3.05 -7.84 4.61
C SER A 139 1.80 -8.64 4.98
N SER A 140 0.63 -8.26 4.45
CA SER A 140 -0.63 -8.91 4.81
C SER A 140 -0.90 -10.16 3.95
N PRO A 141 -1.53 -11.22 4.52
CA PRO A 141 -1.85 -12.44 3.78
C PRO A 141 -2.74 -12.21 2.55
N SER A 142 -3.59 -11.18 2.59
CA SER A 142 -4.55 -10.87 1.53
C SER A 142 -4.08 -9.74 0.60
N LEU A 143 -2.84 -9.24 0.78
CA LEU A 143 -2.28 -8.11 0.03
C LEU A 143 -3.26 -6.93 -0.03
N PHE A 144 -3.61 -6.40 1.16
CA PHE A 144 -4.72 -5.49 1.44
C PHE A 144 -6.10 -6.16 1.40
N ASN A 145 -6.62 -6.44 0.21
CA ASN A 145 -7.89 -7.12 -0.01
C ASN A 145 -7.87 -7.68 -1.43
N TYR A 146 -7.73 -8.99 -1.59
CA TYR A 146 -7.63 -9.63 -2.90
C TYR A 146 -8.75 -9.20 -3.85
N ASN A 147 -9.99 -9.15 -3.37
CA ASN A 147 -11.15 -8.81 -4.21
C ASN A 147 -11.08 -7.40 -4.80
N SER A 148 -10.29 -6.49 -4.20
CA SER A 148 -10.11 -5.12 -4.69
C SER A 148 -9.19 -5.02 -5.92
N TRP A 149 -8.39 -6.05 -6.22
CA TRP A 149 -7.49 -6.07 -7.38
C TRP A 149 -7.57 -7.39 -8.19
N ALA A 150 -8.33 -8.38 -7.74
CA ALA A 150 -8.54 -9.67 -8.40
C ALA A 150 -9.00 -9.53 -9.87
N GLN A 151 -9.90 -8.59 -10.15
CA GLN A 151 -10.42 -8.38 -11.50
C GLN A 151 -9.32 -7.98 -12.50
N LEU A 152 -8.27 -7.31 -12.03
CA LEU A 152 -7.11 -6.96 -12.85
C LEU A 152 -6.34 -8.23 -13.25
N MET A 153 -6.17 -9.16 -12.30
CA MET A 153 -5.55 -10.47 -12.57
C MET A 153 -6.36 -11.29 -13.55
N TYR A 154 -7.68 -11.38 -13.35
CA TYR A 154 -8.57 -12.10 -14.27
C TYR A 154 -8.58 -11.51 -15.68
N SER A 155 -8.31 -10.21 -15.80
CA SER A 155 -8.18 -9.51 -17.09
C SER A 155 -6.77 -9.60 -17.69
N GLY A 156 -5.86 -10.38 -17.07
CA GLY A 156 -4.52 -10.64 -17.58
C GLY A 156 -3.52 -9.49 -17.40
N TYR A 157 -3.77 -8.56 -16.47
CA TYR A 157 -2.82 -7.51 -16.13
C TYR A 157 -1.86 -8.00 -15.04
N ALA A 158 -0.58 -7.64 -15.14
CA ALA A 158 0.28 -7.64 -13.98
C ALA A 158 -0.02 -6.41 -13.11
N VAL A 159 0.06 -6.58 -11.79
CA VAL A 159 -0.22 -5.54 -10.81
C VAL A 159 1.04 -5.19 -10.04
N VAL A 160 1.27 -3.89 -9.91
CA VAL A 160 2.28 -3.32 -8.99
C VAL A 160 1.55 -2.44 -8.00
N ALA A 161 1.65 -2.75 -6.72
CA ALA A 161 0.97 -2.01 -5.67
C ALA A 161 1.98 -1.53 -4.63
N THR A 162 1.97 -0.23 -4.36
CA THR A 162 2.82 0.37 -3.33
C THR A 162 2.12 0.34 -1.96
N ASP A 163 2.91 0.15 -0.92
CA ASP A 163 2.45 0.34 0.46
C ASP A 163 2.37 1.82 0.84
N TYR A 164 3.03 2.72 0.10
CA TYR A 164 3.40 4.09 0.46
C TYR A 164 4.47 4.18 1.55
N ALA A 165 5.32 5.21 1.46
CA ALA A 165 6.40 5.44 2.41
C ALA A 165 5.89 5.51 3.86
N GLY A 166 6.66 4.91 4.77
CA GLY A 166 6.32 4.78 6.19
C GLY A 166 5.33 3.66 6.52
N LEU A 167 4.77 2.96 5.52
CA LEU A 167 4.19 1.64 5.72
C LEU A 167 5.23 0.57 5.35
N GLY A 168 5.33 -0.46 6.18
CA GLY A 168 6.34 -1.53 6.08
C GLY A 168 7.68 -1.07 6.64
N ASN A 169 8.35 -0.18 5.91
CA ASN A 169 9.64 0.37 6.32
C ASN A 169 9.47 1.51 7.35
N ASN A 170 10.30 1.52 8.40
CA ASN A 170 10.25 2.49 9.50
C ASN A 170 11.21 3.69 9.35
N TYR A 171 11.78 3.92 8.16
CA TYR A 171 12.66 5.06 7.90
C TYR A 171 11.97 6.41 8.11
N THR A 172 10.68 6.49 7.82
CA THR A 172 9.84 7.68 8.01
C THR A 172 8.48 7.29 8.57
N LEU A 173 7.74 8.26 9.09
CA LEU A 173 6.33 8.06 9.46
C LEU A 173 5.44 8.11 8.21
N HIS A 174 4.35 7.34 8.22
CA HIS A 174 3.40 7.38 7.11
C HIS A 174 2.65 8.72 7.06
N LYS A 175 2.88 9.49 5.99
CA LYS A 175 2.22 10.76 5.74
C LYS A 175 0.85 10.52 5.11
N TYR A 176 -0.13 10.19 5.96
CA TYR A 176 -1.49 9.89 5.53
C TYR A 176 -2.05 10.96 4.60
N SER A 177 -2.52 10.54 3.43
CA SER A 177 -3.12 11.40 2.41
C SER A 177 -2.26 12.56 1.88
N ALA A 178 -0.94 12.52 2.07
CA ALA A 178 0.01 13.35 1.34
C ALA A 178 0.12 12.93 -0.14
N PHE A 179 -0.89 13.25 -0.94
CA PHE A 179 -1.01 12.69 -2.30
C PHE A 179 0.15 12.98 -3.24
N THR A 180 0.91 14.06 -3.05
CA THR A 180 2.14 14.32 -3.81
C THR A 180 3.21 13.25 -3.56
N ALA A 181 3.44 12.87 -2.29
CA ALA A 181 4.35 11.77 -1.96
C ALA A 181 3.80 10.43 -2.43
N HIS A 182 2.49 10.18 -2.26
CA HIS A 182 1.86 8.94 -2.75
C HIS A 182 1.95 8.80 -4.27
N ALA A 183 1.88 9.90 -5.02
CA ALA A 183 2.08 9.90 -6.47
C ALA A 183 3.52 9.51 -6.85
N ASN A 184 4.53 10.01 -6.11
CA ASN A 184 5.92 9.57 -6.27
C ASN A 184 6.06 8.07 -5.98
N ASP A 185 5.47 7.60 -4.87
CA ASP A 185 5.50 6.19 -4.49
C ASP A 185 4.91 5.29 -5.58
N ILE A 186 3.77 5.66 -6.14
CA ILE A 186 3.15 4.92 -7.25
C ILE A 186 4.06 4.92 -8.48
N TYR A 187 4.56 6.08 -8.91
CA TYR A 187 5.41 6.18 -10.10
C TYR A 187 6.71 5.37 -9.96
N TYR A 188 7.43 5.54 -8.85
CA TYR A 188 8.71 4.87 -8.64
C TYR A 188 8.56 3.38 -8.35
N SER A 189 7.42 2.92 -7.83
CA SER A 189 7.11 1.50 -7.74
C SER A 189 7.11 0.82 -9.10
N VAL A 190 6.54 1.48 -10.13
CA VAL A 190 6.50 0.98 -11.51
C VAL A 190 7.91 0.92 -12.12
N GLN A 191 8.72 1.95 -11.88
CA GLN A 191 10.12 1.96 -12.35
C GLN A 191 10.94 0.84 -11.70
N ALA A 192 10.80 0.65 -10.39
CA ALA A 192 11.50 -0.40 -9.66
C ALA A 192 11.03 -1.80 -10.08
N ALA A 193 9.72 -2.01 -10.29
CA ALA A 193 9.19 -3.27 -10.80
C ALA A 193 9.77 -3.61 -12.18
N ARG A 194 9.90 -2.63 -13.08
CA ARG A 194 10.54 -2.81 -14.39
C ARG A 194 12.01 -3.18 -14.30
N LYS A 195 12.74 -2.66 -13.30
CA LYS A 195 14.12 -3.06 -13.01
C LYS A 195 14.20 -4.47 -12.41
N ALA A 196 13.23 -4.85 -11.57
CA ALA A 196 13.13 -6.18 -10.98
C ALA A 196 12.86 -7.26 -12.03
N PHE A 197 12.04 -6.96 -13.03
CA PHE A 197 11.66 -7.89 -14.09
C PHE A 197 11.85 -7.26 -15.49
N PRO A 198 13.10 -7.14 -15.96
CA PRO A 198 13.38 -6.53 -17.25
C PRO A 198 12.65 -7.24 -18.39
N GLY A 199 11.95 -6.45 -19.22
CA GLY A 199 11.24 -6.96 -20.39
C GLY A 199 9.90 -7.65 -20.11
N MET A 200 9.48 -7.81 -18.85
CA MET A 200 8.24 -8.52 -18.51
C MET A 200 6.98 -7.66 -18.58
N PHE A 201 7.10 -6.33 -18.61
CA PHE A 201 5.97 -5.40 -18.65
C PHE A 201 5.94 -4.63 -19.96
N THR A 202 4.73 -4.30 -20.42
CA THR A 202 4.54 -3.33 -21.50
C THR A 202 5.08 -1.95 -21.10
N LYS A 203 5.42 -1.14 -22.12
CA LYS A 203 5.76 0.28 -21.91
C LYS A 203 4.55 1.06 -21.40
N GLU A 204 3.38 0.75 -21.95
CA GLU A 204 2.12 1.36 -21.57
C GLU A 204 1.65 0.83 -20.21
N TRP A 205 1.17 1.73 -19.35
CA TRP A 205 0.63 1.37 -18.04
C TRP A 205 -0.42 2.38 -17.60
N ALA A 206 -1.32 1.95 -16.71
CA ALA A 206 -2.36 2.80 -16.12
C ALA A 206 -2.36 2.63 -14.59
N SER A 207 -3.02 3.54 -13.89
CA SER A 207 -3.20 3.44 -12.44
C SER A 207 -4.67 3.37 -12.06
N ILE A 208 -5.00 2.61 -11.03
CA ILE A 208 -6.35 2.56 -10.45
C ILE A 208 -6.24 2.67 -8.94
N GLY A 209 -7.16 3.40 -8.30
CA GLY A 209 -7.19 3.48 -6.85
C GLY A 209 -8.53 3.88 -6.27
N HIS A 210 -8.74 3.51 -5.02
CA HIS A 210 -9.97 3.78 -4.26
C HIS A 210 -9.69 4.62 -3.01
N SER A 211 -10.58 5.56 -2.66
CA SER A 211 -10.49 6.35 -1.43
C SER A 211 -9.18 7.14 -1.37
N ARG A 212 -8.32 6.87 -0.37
CA ARG A 212 -6.95 7.41 -0.29
C ARG A 212 -6.14 7.12 -1.55
N GLY A 213 -6.24 5.90 -2.09
CA GLY A 213 -5.59 5.54 -3.34
C GLY A 213 -6.19 6.23 -4.56
N GLY A 214 -7.50 6.53 -4.51
CA GLY A 214 -8.18 7.33 -5.53
C GLY A 214 -7.60 8.74 -5.62
N GLY A 215 -7.41 9.39 -4.48
CA GLY A 215 -6.73 10.70 -4.41
C GLY A 215 -5.26 10.63 -4.88
N ALA A 216 -4.55 9.55 -4.55
CA ALA A 216 -3.17 9.35 -4.99
C ALA A 216 -3.04 9.19 -6.52
N VAL A 217 -3.88 8.38 -7.16
CA VAL A 217 -3.85 8.19 -8.63
C VAL A 217 -4.37 9.41 -9.37
N TRP A 218 -5.33 10.13 -8.81
CA TRP A 218 -5.70 11.45 -9.33
C TRP A 218 -4.48 12.36 -9.32
N LYS A 219 -3.80 12.49 -8.17
CA LYS A 219 -2.63 13.36 -8.06
C LYS A 219 -1.51 12.95 -9.01
N LEU A 220 -1.29 11.65 -9.20
CA LEU A 220 -0.36 11.12 -10.19
C LEU A 220 -0.72 11.59 -11.60
N SER A 221 -1.99 11.58 -11.99
CA SER A 221 -2.42 11.96 -13.34
C SER A 221 -2.08 13.42 -13.71
N GLU A 222 -1.95 14.29 -12.72
CA GLU A 222 -1.53 15.69 -12.87
C GLU A 222 0.00 15.87 -12.68
N HIS A 223 0.71 14.82 -12.29
CA HIS A 223 2.10 14.92 -11.86
C HIS A 223 3.06 15.05 -13.06
N PRO A 224 4.11 15.90 -12.99
CA PRO A 224 5.08 16.07 -14.09
C PRO A 224 5.76 14.79 -14.58
N LEU A 225 5.88 13.78 -13.69
CA LEU A 225 6.51 12.48 -14.01
C LEU A 225 5.77 11.72 -15.12
N VAL A 226 4.47 11.94 -15.30
CA VAL A 226 3.65 11.20 -16.28
C VAL A 226 3.21 12.03 -17.48
N GLN A 227 3.47 13.34 -17.50
CA GLN A 227 3.02 14.22 -18.59
C GLN A 227 3.73 13.98 -19.92
N LYS A 228 4.94 13.41 -19.89
CA LYS A 228 5.69 13.08 -21.11
C LYS A 228 5.23 11.72 -21.65
N HIS A 229 5.02 11.61 -22.96
CA HIS A 229 4.73 10.33 -23.64
C HIS A 229 5.79 9.25 -23.38
N SER A 230 7.03 9.63 -23.07
CA SER A 230 8.10 8.70 -22.68
C SER A 230 7.79 7.91 -21.41
N SER A 231 6.91 8.41 -20.53
CA SER A 231 6.49 7.71 -19.31
C SER A 231 5.68 6.43 -19.61
N GLY A 232 5.01 6.38 -20.77
CA GLY A 232 4.06 5.32 -21.13
C GLY A 232 2.77 5.32 -20.31
N TYR A 233 2.51 6.37 -19.52
CA TYR A 233 1.31 6.44 -18.69
C TYR A 233 0.07 6.76 -19.53
N LEU A 234 -0.94 5.90 -19.44
CA LEU A 234 -2.19 6.01 -20.19
C LEU A 234 -3.27 6.82 -19.45
N GLY A 235 -3.20 6.88 -18.12
CA GLY A 235 -4.17 7.59 -17.29
C GLY A 235 -4.53 6.88 -15.99
N ALA A 236 -5.47 7.47 -15.26
CA ALA A 236 -5.96 7.00 -13.97
C ALA A 236 -7.45 6.63 -13.99
N VAL A 237 -7.81 5.62 -13.21
CA VAL A 237 -9.18 5.39 -12.73
C VAL A 237 -9.21 5.71 -11.23
N ALA A 238 -9.74 6.89 -10.89
CA ALA A 238 -9.85 7.36 -9.50
C ALA A 238 -11.26 7.10 -8.96
N ALA A 239 -11.41 6.07 -8.13
CA ALA A 239 -12.69 5.72 -7.50
C ALA A 239 -12.81 6.38 -6.11
N SER A 240 -13.90 7.11 -5.88
CA SER A 240 -14.19 7.83 -4.63
C SER A 240 -12.96 8.59 -4.08
N PRO A 241 -12.30 9.45 -4.89
CA PRO A 241 -11.07 10.11 -4.49
C PRO A 241 -11.35 11.05 -3.32
N ALA A 242 -10.55 10.95 -2.26
CA ALA A 242 -10.60 11.90 -1.14
C ALA A 242 -9.97 13.26 -1.55
N SER A 243 -10.55 13.93 -2.56
CA SER A 243 -9.98 15.09 -3.25
C SER A 243 -10.06 16.39 -2.44
N LYS A 244 -10.98 16.48 -1.47
CA LYS A 244 -11.21 17.65 -0.62
C LYS A 244 -11.17 17.29 0.86
N LEU A 245 -10.03 16.80 1.35
CA LEU A 245 -9.89 16.29 2.73
C LEU A 245 -10.32 17.28 3.81
N TYR A 246 -10.01 18.57 3.63
CA TYR A 246 -10.41 19.61 4.57
C TYR A 246 -11.93 19.75 4.62
N ASP A 247 -12.56 20.00 3.47
CA ASP A 247 -14.02 20.14 3.37
C ASP A 247 -14.74 18.88 3.84
N MET A 248 -14.24 17.68 3.48
CA MET A 248 -14.75 16.40 3.97
C MET A 248 -14.70 16.30 5.49
N SER A 249 -13.60 16.75 6.10
CA SER A 249 -13.45 16.71 7.56
C SER A 249 -14.43 17.69 8.22
N VAL A 250 -14.51 18.93 7.72
CA VAL A 250 -15.43 19.96 8.22
C VAL A 250 -16.87 19.48 8.10
N GLU A 251 -17.29 19.01 6.93
CA GLU A 251 -18.65 18.50 6.69
C GLU A 251 -18.99 17.34 7.64
N THR A 252 -18.05 16.40 7.81
CA THR A 252 -18.23 15.26 8.74
C THR A 252 -18.44 15.77 10.17
N PHE A 253 -17.55 16.63 10.67
CA PHE A 253 -17.61 17.13 12.04
C PHE A 253 -18.79 18.04 12.32
N GLU A 254 -19.13 18.95 11.39
CA GLU A 254 -20.16 19.96 11.60
C GLU A 254 -21.57 19.44 11.32
N ARG A 255 -21.74 18.50 10.37
CA ARG A 255 -23.07 18.12 9.87
C ARG A 255 -23.41 16.66 10.03
N MET A 256 -22.43 15.75 10.09
CA MET A 256 -22.68 14.31 10.23
C MET A 256 -22.56 13.85 11.68
N THR A 257 -21.41 14.05 12.33
CA THR A 257 -21.14 13.57 13.70
C THR A 257 -22.15 14.02 14.76
N PRO A 258 -22.72 15.23 14.70
CA PRO A 258 -23.74 15.65 15.67
C PRO A 258 -25.09 14.92 15.51
N ARG A 259 -25.31 14.22 14.39
CA ARG A 259 -26.58 13.53 14.13
C ARG A 259 -26.61 12.19 14.88
N PRO A 260 -27.77 11.81 15.45
CA PRO A 260 -27.90 10.53 16.15
C PRO A 260 -27.77 9.30 15.23
N ASP A 261 -27.89 9.48 13.91
CA ASP A 261 -27.78 8.46 12.87
C ASP A 261 -26.50 8.58 12.03
N PHE A 262 -25.47 9.28 12.52
CA PHE A 262 -24.23 9.55 11.77
C PHE A 262 -23.58 8.31 11.15
N HIS A 263 -23.75 7.13 11.76
CA HIS A 263 -23.28 5.85 11.25
C HIS A 263 -23.86 5.44 9.89
N GLN A 264 -24.93 6.09 9.41
CA GLN A 264 -25.55 5.82 8.11
C GLN A 264 -25.00 6.70 6.98
N PHE A 265 -24.13 7.67 7.25
CA PHE A 265 -23.63 8.61 6.26
C PHE A 265 -22.29 8.19 5.64
N ALA A 266 -22.13 8.45 4.34
CA ALA A 266 -20.87 8.31 3.61
C ALA A 266 -20.39 9.69 3.11
N ALA A 267 -19.42 10.28 3.82
CA ALA A 267 -18.93 11.66 3.56
C ALA A 267 -18.45 11.93 2.12
N THR A 268 -18.00 10.91 1.39
CA THR A 268 -17.57 11.06 -0.01
C THR A 268 -18.73 11.27 -0.99
N ALA A 269 -19.97 10.92 -0.63
CA ALA A 269 -21.12 11.00 -1.53
C ALA A 269 -21.85 12.35 -1.46
N GLU A 270 -21.74 13.09 -0.35
CA GLU A 270 -22.47 14.35 -0.13
C GLU A 270 -21.73 15.61 -0.61
N LEU A 271 -20.47 15.47 -1.02
CA LEU A 271 -19.63 16.57 -1.50
C LEU A 271 -19.39 16.54 -3.02
N GLY A 272 -20.11 15.67 -3.72
CA GLY A 272 -20.07 15.49 -5.18
C GLY A 272 -20.93 16.50 -5.93
#